data_AF-A0A1Q7RSA7-F1
#
_entry.id   AF-A0A1Q7RSA7-F1
#
_cell.length_a   1.000
_cell.length_b   1.000
_cell.length_c   1.000
_cell.angle_alpha   90.00
_cell.angle_beta   90.00
_cell.angle_gamma   90.00
#
_symmetry.space_group_name_H-M   'P 1'
#
loop_
_entity.id
_entity.type
_entity.pdbx_description
1 polymer ?
#
loop_
_entity_poly.entity_id
_entity_poly.type
_entity_poly.pdbx_seq_one_letter_code
_entity_poly.pdbx_strand_id
1 'polypeptide(L)'
;MKYRQPGYRDQDYKEEREKTRKEDRGPRGPREPRGMAREARLVTRCYQCGHQEPALESVPTDALCPKCRAAQHCCRNCVHFDPGARFECRQPIPKRFPSKTAANTCEFFKPETVLDATGRRIVTPGPAAPPGEKVSPGRAAFEALFKKK
;
A
#
# COMPACT_ATOMS: atom_id res chain seq x y z
N MET A 1 -0.37 6.96 45.83
CA MET A 1 0.80 7.62 46.46
C MET A 1 0.85 9.06 46.00
N LYS A 2 0.37 10.01 46.81
CA LYS A 2 0.12 11.40 46.38
C LYS A 2 1.21 12.40 46.78
N TYR A 3 2.25 11.96 47.48
CA TYR A 3 3.38 12.80 47.88
C TYR A 3 4.68 12.01 47.74
N ARG A 4 5.34 12.14 46.59
CA ARG A 4 6.75 11.76 46.42
C ARG A 4 7.54 13.05 46.49
N GLN A 5 8.33 13.22 47.55
CA GLN A 5 9.27 14.33 47.68
C GLN A 5 10.40 14.10 46.66
N PRO A 6 10.63 15.02 45.70
CA PRO A 6 11.75 14.91 44.78
C PRO A 6 13.07 14.96 45.56
N GLY A 7 13.96 14.00 45.33
CA GLY A 7 15.29 13.99 45.92
C GLY A 7 16.17 15.09 45.30
N TYR A 8 17.20 15.51 46.03
CA TYR A 8 18.12 16.59 45.60
C TYR A 8 18.76 16.36 44.21
N ARG A 9 18.91 15.11 43.78
CA ARG A 9 19.46 14.73 42.46
C ARG A 9 18.41 14.47 41.36
N ASP A 10 17.12 14.45 41.70
CA ASP A 10 16.06 14.16 40.70
C ASP A 10 15.93 15.29 39.67
N GLN A 11 16.29 16.53 40.04
CA GLN A 11 16.35 17.67 39.13
C GLN A 11 17.50 17.51 38.12
N ASP A 12 18.71 17.18 38.61
CA ASP A 12 19.89 16.96 37.77
C ASP A 12 19.66 15.88 36.71
N TYR A 13 19.08 14.73 37.10
CA TYR A 13 18.75 13.65 36.16
C TYR A 13 17.72 14.05 35.12
N LYS A 14 16.76 14.91 35.49
CA LYS A 14 15.74 15.41 34.56
C LYS A 14 16.35 16.38 33.55
N GLU A 15 17.21 17.28 34.00
CA GLU A 15 17.91 18.24 33.15
C GLU A 15 18.89 17.56 32.20
N GLU A 16 19.64 16.57 32.69
CA GLU A 16 20.54 15.76 31.86
C GLU A 16 19.76 15.04 30.76
N ARG A 17 18.63 14.40 31.10
CA ARG A 17 17.75 13.73 30.13
C ARG A 17 17.16 14.70 29.09
N GLU A 18 16.85 15.92 29.49
CA GLU A 18 16.36 16.95 28.57
C GLU A 18 17.46 17.50 27.66
N LYS A 19 18.69 17.65 28.16
CA LYS A 19 19.87 18.01 27.35
C LYS A 19 20.16 16.94 26.30
N THR A 20 20.24 15.66 26.71
CA THR A 20 20.44 14.54 25.76
C THR A 20 19.33 14.51 24.71
N ARG A 21 18.07 14.72 25.09
CA ARG A 21 16.94 14.77 24.13
C ARG A 21 17.00 15.93 23.14
N LYS A 22 17.60 17.07 23.52
CA LYS A 22 17.75 18.24 22.65
C LYS A 22 18.96 18.06 21.72
N GLU A 23 20.06 17.50 22.23
CA GLU A 23 21.28 17.25 21.47
C GLU A 23 21.09 16.13 20.41
N ASP A 24 20.40 15.06 20.76
CA ASP A 24 20.11 13.93 19.84
C ASP A 24 19.04 14.29 18.77
N ARG A 25 18.26 15.36 19.02
CA ARG A 25 17.26 15.88 18.07
C ARG A 25 17.77 17.12 17.35
N GLY A 26 18.77 16.92 16.49
CA GLY A 26 19.13 17.91 15.47
C GLY A 26 17.94 18.30 14.56
N PRO A 27 18.09 19.30 13.67
CA PRO A 27 17.03 19.73 12.77
C PRO A 27 16.44 18.53 12.03
N ARG A 28 15.17 18.21 12.28
CA ARG A 28 14.47 17.16 11.55
C ARG A 28 14.31 17.65 10.11
N GLY A 29 15.25 17.29 9.25
CA GLY A 29 15.07 17.37 7.80
C GLY A 29 13.79 16.63 7.37
N PRO A 30 13.33 16.79 6.13
CA PRO A 30 12.17 16.07 5.62
C PRO A 30 12.30 14.59 6.00
N ARG A 31 11.32 14.06 6.75
CA ARG A 31 11.30 12.64 7.12
C ARG A 31 11.21 11.86 5.80
N GLU A 32 12.36 11.43 5.30
CA GLU A 32 12.38 10.48 4.20
C GLU A 32 11.56 9.28 4.65
N PRO A 33 10.60 8.80 3.84
CA PRO A 33 9.76 7.69 4.22
C PRO A 33 10.66 6.46 4.43
N ARG A 34 10.98 6.16 5.70
CA ARG A 34 11.62 4.90 6.09
C ARG A 34 10.61 3.80 5.91
N GLY A 35 10.56 3.29 4.71
CA GLY A 35 9.66 2.23 4.29
C GLY A 35 9.88 2.03 2.81
N MET A 36 10.16 0.80 2.42
CA MET A 36 10.33 0.39 1.03
C MET A 36 9.15 0.94 0.21
N ALA A 37 9.36 2.06 -0.49
CA ALA A 37 8.36 2.56 -1.42
C ALA A 37 8.18 1.44 -2.45
N ARG A 38 7.00 0.81 -2.46
CA ARG A 38 6.67 -0.23 -3.44
C ARG A 38 5.78 0.41 -4.49
N GLU A 39 5.92 -0.04 -5.73
CA GLU A 39 5.03 0.36 -6.81
C GLU A 39 3.61 -0.04 -6.43
N ALA A 40 2.78 0.95 -6.12
CA ALA A 40 1.37 0.76 -5.90
C ALA A 40 0.65 0.76 -7.25
N ARG A 41 -0.08 -0.31 -7.56
CA ARG A 41 -0.90 -0.41 -8.78
C ARG A 41 -2.35 -0.60 -8.40
N LEU A 42 -3.26 0.06 -9.13
CA LEU A 42 -4.68 -0.22 -9.02
C LEU A 42 -5.00 -1.51 -9.76
N VAL A 43 -5.61 -2.46 -9.06
CA VAL A 43 -5.98 -3.76 -9.62
C VAL A 43 -7.43 -4.09 -9.32
N THR A 44 -8.08 -4.80 -10.22
CA THR A 44 -9.39 -5.42 -10.01
C THR A 44 -9.19 -6.87 -9.62
N ARG A 45 -9.89 -7.33 -8.58
CA ARG A 45 -9.78 -8.71 -8.07
C ARG A 45 -10.99 -9.53 -8.48
N CYS A 46 -10.76 -10.75 -8.95
CA CYS A 46 -11.83 -11.71 -9.18
C CYS A 46 -12.40 -12.21 -7.84
N TYR A 47 -13.72 -12.08 -7.61
CA TYR A 47 -14.37 -12.59 -6.38
C TYR A 47 -14.15 -14.08 -6.13
N GLN A 48 -14.01 -14.89 -7.19
CA GLN A 48 -13.99 -16.34 -7.08
C GLN A 48 -12.60 -16.90 -6.79
N CYS A 49 -11.57 -16.41 -7.48
CA CYS A 49 -10.21 -16.97 -7.39
C CYS A 49 -9.14 -15.97 -6.91
N GLY A 50 -9.51 -14.71 -6.70
CA GLY A 50 -8.60 -13.65 -6.25
C GLY A 50 -7.56 -13.20 -7.29
N HIS A 51 -7.65 -13.67 -8.54
CA HIS A 51 -6.76 -13.22 -9.60
C HIS A 51 -6.89 -11.70 -9.81
N GLN A 52 -5.76 -11.04 -9.95
CA GLN A 52 -5.64 -9.60 -10.06
C GLN A 52 -5.33 -9.22 -11.49
N GLU A 53 -6.18 -8.37 -12.05
CA GLU A 53 -5.99 -7.74 -13.35
C GLU A 53 -5.78 -6.23 -13.15
N PRO A 54 -5.11 -5.53 -14.08
CA PRO A 54 -5.03 -4.07 -14.02
C PRO A 54 -6.45 -3.47 -13.91
N ALA A 55 -6.59 -2.41 -13.10
CA ALA A 55 -7.87 -1.75 -12.93
C ALA A 55 -8.39 -1.21 -14.28
N LEU A 56 -9.60 -1.65 -14.64
CA LEU A 56 -10.33 -1.17 -15.80
C LEU A 56 -11.41 -0.20 -15.32
N GLU A 57 -11.64 0.89 -16.05
CA GLU A 57 -12.73 1.83 -15.75
C GLU A 57 -14.11 1.19 -15.99
N SER A 58 -14.21 0.38 -17.04
CA SER A 58 -15.41 -0.39 -17.38
C SER A 58 -15.02 -1.83 -17.73
N VAL A 59 -15.86 -2.77 -17.29
CA VAL A 59 -15.72 -4.20 -17.62
C VAL A 59 -16.87 -4.56 -18.55
N PRO A 60 -16.64 -5.21 -19.69
CA PRO A 60 -17.73 -5.63 -20.55
C PRO A 60 -18.55 -6.76 -19.91
N THR A 61 -19.83 -6.87 -20.27
CA THR A 61 -20.78 -7.81 -19.62
C THR A 61 -20.40 -9.28 -19.78
N ASP A 62 -19.69 -9.60 -20.85
CA ASP A 62 -19.19 -10.92 -21.23
C ASP A 62 -17.75 -11.18 -20.75
N ALA A 63 -17.14 -10.24 -20.00
CA ALA A 63 -15.80 -10.41 -19.47
C ALA A 63 -15.71 -11.64 -18.55
N LEU A 64 -14.74 -12.51 -18.83
CA LEU A 64 -14.43 -13.69 -18.03
C LEU A 64 -13.04 -13.56 -17.40
N CYS A 65 -12.88 -14.08 -16.19
CA CYS A 65 -11.57 -14.15 -15.55
C CYS A 65 -10.64 -15.10 -16.32
N PRO A 66 -9.40 -14.71 -16.65
CA PRO A 66 -8.48 -15.57 -17.41
C PRO A 66 -8.07 -16.84 -16.64
N LYS A 67 -8.16 -16.83 -15.30
CA LYS A 67 -7.75 -17.96 -14.44
C LYS A 67 -8.88 -18.97 -14.18
N CYS A 68 -10.05 -18.51 -13.75
CA CYS A 68 -11.16 -19.39 -13.34
C CYS A 68 -12.39 -19.31 -14.25
N ARG A 69 -12.37 -18.45 -15.28
CA ARG A 69 -13.48 -18.20 -16.21
C ARG A 69 -14.79 -17.77 -15.54
N ALA A 70 -14.75 -17.30 -14.30
CA ALA A 70 -15.90 -16.68 -13.66
C ALA A 70 -16.22 -15.33 -14.32
N ALA A 71 -17.50 -14.96 -14.38
CA ALA A 71 -17.93 -13.67 -14.90
C ALA A 71 -17.33 -12.53 -14.08
N GLN A 72 -16.62 -11.61 -14.74
CA GLN A 72 -16.09 -10.43 -14.08
C GLN A 72 -17.18 -9.38 -13.87
N HIS A 73 -18.13 -9.27 -14.79
CA HIS A 73 -19.29 -8.38 -14.67
C HIS A 73 -20.43 -9.03 -13.85
N CYS A 74 -20.21 -9.19 -12.55
CA CYS A 74 -21.19 -9.76 -11.62
C CYS A 74 -21.35 -8.89 -10.36
N CYS A 75 -22.47 -9.01 -9.64
CA CYS A 75 -22.71 -8.18 -8.46
C CYS A 75 -21.56 -8.25 -7.45
N ARG A 76 -20.96 -9.43 -7.23
CA ARG A 76 -19.86 -9.59 -6.27
C ARG A 76 -18.55 -8.88 -6.61
N ASN A 77 -18.34 -8.49 -7.86
CA ASN A 77 -17.18 -7.69 -8.27
C ASN A 77 -17.49 -6.19 -8.36
N CYS A 78 -18.71 -5.78 -7.99
CA CYS A 78 -19.15 -4.39 -8.08
C CYS A 78 -18.87 -3.63 -6.78
N VAL A 79 -18.32 -2.43 -6.87
CA VAL A 79 -18.08 -1.53 -5.71
C VAL A 79 -19.37 -1.13 -4.96
N HIS A 80 -20.53 -1.27 -5.60
CA HIS A 80 -21.83 -0.93 -5.01
C HIS A 80 -22.53 -2.12 -4.34
N PHE A 81 -21.94 -3.31 -4.36
CA PHE A 81 -22.51 -4.48 -3.73
C PHE A 81 -22.46 -4.36 -2.21
N ASP A 82 -23.62 -4.48 -1.58
CA ASP A 82 -23.75 -4.38 -0.13
C ASP A 82 -24.82 -5.36 0.35
N PRO A 83 -24.46 -6.45 1.03
CA PRO A 83 -25.41 -7.46 1.51
C PRO A 83 -26.51 -6.91 2.43
N GLY A 84 -26.29 -5.76 3.09
CA GLY A 84 -27.25 -5.15 4.00
C GLY A 84 -28.25 -4.21 3.32
N ALA A 85 -28.04 -3.86 2.05
CA ALA A 85 -28.89 -2.91 1.33
C ALA A 85 -30.07 -3.59 0.62
N ARG A 86 -31.09 -2.79 0.24
CA ARG A 86 -32.21 -3.27 -0.58
C ARG A 86 -31.66 -3.87 -1.89
N PHE A 87 -32.09 -5.10 -2.20
CA PHE A 87 -31.61 -5.87 -3.36
C PHE A 87 -30.10 -6.19 -3.36
N GLU A 88 -29.43 -5.99 -2.22
CA GLU A 88 -27.99 -6.17 -2.01
C GLU A 88 -27.13 -5.18 -2.82
N CYS A 89 -27.66 -3.97 -3.07
CA CYS A 89 -26.99 -2.93 -3.84
C CYS A 89 -27.23 -1.56 -3.21
N ARG A 90 -26.20 -0.71 -3.18
CA ARG A 90 -26.31 0.69 -2.72
C ARG A 90 -26.96 1.62 -3.75
N GLN A 91 -26.99 1.22 -5.01
CA GLN A 91 -27.62 1.99 -6.09
C GLN A 91 -29.11 1.62 -6.23
N PRO A 92 -29.96 2.57 -6.65
CA PRO A 92 -31.39 2.34 -6.83
C PRO A 92 -31.66 1.50 -8.09
N ILE A 93 -31.43 0.19 -8.01
CA ILE A 93 -31.69 -0.74 -9.11
C ILE A 93 -33.19 -1.06 -9.22
N PRO A 94 -33.75 -1.15 -10.44
CA PRO A 94 -35.18 -1.39 -10.64
C PRO A 94 -35.60 -2.81 -10.24
N LYS A 95 -34.72 -3.81 -10.44
CA LYS A 95 -35.00 -5.22 -10.17
C LYS A 95 -33.80 -5.90 -9.49
N ARG A 96 -34.09 -6.82 -8.57
CA ARG A 96 -33.08 -7.67 -7.94
C ARG A 96 -32.53 -8.69 -8.94
N PHE A 97 -31.21 -8.77 -9.05
CA PHE A 97 -30.54 -9.90 -9.71
C PHE A 97 -30.55 -11.13 -8.78
N PRO A 98 -31.09 -12.29 -9.21
CA PRO A 98 -31.22 -13.48 -8.36
C PRO A 98 -29.87 -14.16 -8.11
N SER A 99 -29.02 -14.25 -9.13
CA SER A 99 -27.64 -14.74 -8.98
C SER A 99 -26.68 -13.56 -8.89
N LYS A 100 -25.89 -13.51 -7.82
CA LYS A 100 -24.88 -12.45 -7.58
C LYS A 100 -23.50 -12.78 -8.14
N THR A 101 -23.31 -14.04 -8.56
CA THR A 101 -22.06 -14.60 -9.09
C THR A 101 -22.09 -14.74 -10.61
N ALA A 102 -23.28 -14.78 -11.21
CA ALA A 102 -23.46 -14.82 -12.66
C ALA A 102 -23.25 -13.44 -13.29
N ALA A 103 -22.96 -13.45 -14.61
CA ALA A 103 -22.92 -12.25 -15.41
C ALA A 103 -24.27 -11.51 -15.35
N ASN A 104 -24.22 -10.19 -15.17
CA ASN A 104 -25.40 -9.33 -15.18
C ASN A 104 -25.24 -8.19 -16.19
N THR A 105 -26.33 -7.52 -16.52
CA THR A 105 -26.36 -6.38 -17.45
C THR A 105 -26.67 -5.08 -16.70
N CYS A 106 -26.20 -4.95 -15.46
CA CYS A 106 -26.47 -3.80 -14.62
C CYS A 106 -25.74 -2.55 -15.16
N GLU A 107 -26.50 -1.50 -15.50
CA GLU A 107 -25.93 -0.23 -16.02
C GLU A 107 -25.12 0.53 -14.97
N PHE A 108 -25.46 0.35 -13.69
CA PHE A 108 -24.73 0.96 -12.57
C PHE A 108 -23.49 0.18 -12.15
N PHE A 109 -23.09 -0.85 -12.91
CA PHE A 109 -21.93 -1.66 -12.54
C PHE A 109 -20.65 -0.82 -12.58
N LYS A 110 -19.87 -0.91 -11.51
CA LYS A 110 -18.51 -0.37 -11.43
C LYS A 110 -17.59 -1.39 -10.78
N PRO A 111 -16.51 -1.82 -11.44
CA PRO A 111 -15.61 -2.81 -10.87
C PRO A 111 -14.97 -2.29 -9.58
N GLU A 112 -14.86 -3.15 -8.58
CA GLU A 112 -14.12 -2.83 -7.36
C GLU A 112 -12.62 -2.83 -7.63
N THR A 113 -11.99 -1.68 -7.43
CA THR A 113 -10.55 -1.50 -7.59
C THR A 113 -9.88 -1.43 -6.23
N VAL A 114 -8.77 -2.16 -6.09
CA VAL A 114 -7.98 -2.25 -4.87
C VAL A 114 -6.57 -1.79 -5.19
N LEU A 115 -5.97 -0.99 -4.31
CA LEU A 115 -4.58 -0.58 -4.43
C LEU A 115 -3.68 -1.73 -3.95
N ASP A 116 -2.96 -2.37 -4.87
CA ASP A 116 -1.97 -3.38 -4.57
C ASP A 116 -0.58 -2.74 -4.42
N ALA A 117 -0.08 -2.71 -3.18
CA ALA A 117 1.24 -2.23 -2.83
C ALA A 117 2.26 -3.37 -2.64
N THR A 118 1.93 -4.61 -3.04
CA THR A 118 2.87 -5.74 -2.98
C THR A 118 3.93 -5.72 -4.09
N GLY A 119 3.82 -4.76 -5.02
CA GLY A 119 4.69 -4.58 -6.17
C GLY A 119 6.18 -4.38 -5.88
N ARG A 120 6.93 -4.17 -6.97
CA ARG A 120 8.39 -4.02 -6.95
C ARG A 120 8.78 -2.87 -6.03
N ARG A 121 9.91 -3.01 -5.32
CA ARG A 121 10.50 -1.88 -4.59
C ARG A 121 10.86 -0.81 -5.60
N ILE A 122 10.29 0.38 -5.44
CA ILE A 122 10.75 1.61 -6.07
C ILE A 122 12.14 1.85 -5.50
N VAL A 123 13.15 1.62 -6.35
CA VAL A 123 14.50 2.07 -6.07
C VAL A 123 14.51 3.54 -6.45
N THR A 124 14.31 4.43 -5.49
CA THR A 124 14.65 5.83 -5.71
C THR A 124 16.16 5.90 -5.89
N PRO A 125 16.69 6.39 -7.04
CA PRO A 125 18.09 6.72 -7.10
C PRO A 125 18.34 7.76 -6.01
N GLY A 126 19.29 7.47 -5.11
CA GLY A 126 19.70 8.41 -4.09
C GLY A 126 20.18 9.72 -4.74
N PRO A 127 20.30 10.82 -3.96
CA PRO A 127 20.81 12.08 -4.48
C PRO A 127 22.12 11.83 -5.23
N ALA A 128 22.18 12.36 -6.46
CA ALA A 128 23.34 12.19 -7.34
C ALA A 128 24.61 12.58 -6.57
N ALA A 129 25.58 11.65 -6.52
CA ALA A 129 26.88 11.92 -5.95
C ALA A 129 27.50 13.15 -6.63
N PRO A 130 28.25 13.99 -5.89
CA PRO A 130 28.92 15.14 -6.47
C PRO A 130 29.83 14.73 -7.65
N PRO A 131 30.00 15.62 -8.65
CA PRO A 131 30.76 15.29 -9.85
C PRO A 131 32.22 15.00 -9.49
N GLY A 132 32.64 13.74 -9.61
CA GLY A 132 34.03 13.32 -9.40
C GLY A 132 34.22 11.94 -8.74
N GLU A 133 33.19 11.39 -8.09
CA GLU A 133 33.32 10.09 -7.39
C GLU A 133 32.71 8.95 -8.21
N LYS A 134 33.56 7.98 -8.60
CA LYS A 134 33.14 6.79 -9.36
C LYS A 134 32.27 5.92 -8.45
N VAL A 135 30.95 6.07 -8.52
CA VAL A 135 30.01 5.17 -7.84
C VAL A 135 30.14 3.80 -8.49
N SER A 136 31.02 2.96 -7.95
CA SER A 136 31.15 1.58 -8.42
C SER A 136 29.84 0.83 -8.12
N PRO A 137 29.31 0.04 -9.06
CA PRO A 137 28.11 -0.75 -8.81
C PRO A 137 28.39 -1.63 -7.59
N GLY A 138 27.51 -1.65 -6.59
CA GLY A 138 27.80 -2.23 -5.26
C GLY A 138 28.38 -3.65 -5.26
N ARG A 139 28.20 -4.43 -6.34
CA ARG A 139 28.87 -5.72 -6.56
C ARG A 139 30.40 -5.59 -6.74
N ALA A 140 30.86 -4.61 -7.51
CA ALA A 140 32.28 -4.36 -7.74
C ALA A 140 33.00 -3.87 -6.46
N ALA A 141 32.34 -3.01 -5.67
CA ALA A 141 32.86 -2.58 -4.37
C ALA A 141 32.99 -3.76 -3.39
N PHE A 142 32.01 -4.66 -3.37
CA PHE A 142 32.03 -5.85 -2.53
C PHE A 142 33.14 -6.82 -2.94
N GLU A 143 33.27 -7.11 -4.24
CA GLU A 143 34.33 -8.00 -4.72
C GLU A 143 35.75 -7.45 -4.46
N ALA A 144 35.94 -6.13 -4.46
CA ALA A 144 37.23 -5.52 -4.18
C ALA A 144 37.73 -5.78 -2.75
N LEU A 145 36.82 -5.97 -1.78
CA LEU A 145 37.18 -6.29 -0.39
C LEU A 145 37.82 -7.67 -0.25
N PHE A 146 37.47 -8.61 -1.12
CA PHE A 146 37.98 -9.99 -1.09
C PHE A 146 39.15 -10.24 -2.05
N LYS A 147 39.51 -9.25 -2.88
CA LYS A 147 40.56 -9.36 -3.89
C LYS A 147 41.93 -8.83 -3.43
N LYS A 148 42.04 -8.22 -2.25
CA LYS A 148 43.34 -7.87 -1.65
C LYS A 148 43.90 -9.06 -0.87
N LYS A 149 44.89 -9.74 -1.46
CA LYS A 149 45.91 -10.52 -0.74
C LYS A 149 47.15 -9.67 -0.54
#